data_AF-A0A3N4R1Q1-F1
#
_entry.id   AF-A0A3N4R1Q1-F1
#
_cell.length_a   1.000
_cell.length_b   1.000
_cell.length_c   1.000
_cell.angle_alpha   90.00
_cell.angle_beta   90.00
_cell.angle_gamma   90.00
#
_symmetry.space_group_name_H-M   'P 1'
#
loop_
_entity.id
_entity.type
_entity.pdbx_description
1 polymer ?
#
loop_
_entity_poly.entity_id
_entity_poly.type
_entity_poly.pdbx_seq_one_letter_code
_entity_poly.pdbx_strand_id
1 'polypeptide(L)'
;MARVLVTGSRSGPAREFVWAVLDQLTAEVGYAGLTLVDGACPDGTDLHTKLWCQGHRHLGVIHEPHPANWDSCAWDCPQTLHRRWKRTGDRHHPGILPDYCPTAGPRRNALLVGLGADLCLGFPVGPTSYGTRNCMRLAREAGIPVQKHEIHPRVNAPAAR
;
A
#
# COMPACT_ATOMS: atom_id res chain seq x y z
N MET A 1 -3.06 -21.49 1.51
CA MET A 1 -3.18 -20.24 0.74
C MET A 1 -2.91 -19.10 1.70
N ALA A 2 -2.05 -18.15 1.33
CA ALA A 2 -1.68 -17.03 2.19
C ALA A 2 -2.17 -15.73 1.56
N ARG A 3 -2.86 -14.88 2.31
CA ARG A 3 -3.34 -13.58 1.88
C ARG A 3 -2.60 -12.50 2.65
N VAL A 4 -1.80 -11.71 1.96
CA VAL A 4 -0.96 -10.69 2.57
C VAL A 4 -1.35 -9.31 2.07
N LEU A 5 -1.72 -8.46 3.01
CA LEU A 5 -1.99 -7.05 2.79
C LEU A 5 -0.66 -6.29 2.69
N VAL A 6 -0.44 -5.57 1.60
CA VAL A 6 0.73 -4.73 1.40
C VAL A 6 0.29 -3.27 1.39
N THR A 7 0.98 -2.44 2.18
CA THR A 7 0.73 -1.00 2.20
C THR A 7 2.04 -0.24 2.40
N GLY A 8 2.22 0.86 1.68
CA GLY A 8 3.44 1.63 1.83
C GLY A 8 3.33 3.06 1.32
N SER A 9 4.44 3.79 1.40
CA SER A 9 4.49 5.19 0.99
C SER A 9 4.28 5.32 -0.51
N ARG A 10 3.79 6.50 -0.92
CA ARG A 10 3.65 6.87 -2.33
C ARG A 10 4.98 7.28 -2.96
N SER A 11 5.91 7.76 -2.15
CA SER A 11 7.23 8.26 -2.57
C SER A 11 8.39 7.34 -2.16
N GLY A 12 8.11 6.09 -1.79
CA GLY A 12 9.11 5.08 -1.41
C GLY A 12 8.47 3.76 -0.97
N PRO A 13 9.22 2.81 -0.38
CA PRO A 13 10.68 2.67 -0.42
C PRO A 13 11.17 2.20 -1.80
N ALA A 14 12.48 2.00 -1.95
CA ALA A 14 13.06 1.48 -3.19
C ALA A 14 12.49 0.09 -3.53
N ARG A 15 12.39 -0.18 -4.83
CA ARG A 15 11.87 -1.45 -5.38
C ARG A 15 12.56 -2.67 -4.78
N GLU A 16 13.89 -2.62 -4.68
CA GLU A 16 14.73 -3.72 -4.20
C GLU A 16 14.41 -4.07 -2.75
N PHE A 17 14.06 -3.07 -1.92
CA PHE A 17 13.69 -3.30 -0.54
C PHE A 17 12.32 -3.96 -0.41
N VAL A 18 11.33 -3.51 -1.20
CA VAL A 18 10.01 -4.17 -1.24
C VAL A 18 10.17 -5.62 -1.72
N TRP A 19 10.94 -5.84 -2.78
CA TRP A 19 11.14 -7.15 -3.37
C TRP A 19 11.86 -8.11 -2.42
N ALA A 20 12.92 -7.66 -1.73
CA ALA A 20 13.61 -8.49 -0.76
C ALA A 20 12.68 -9.00 0.37
N VAL A 21 11.74 -8.16 0.83
CA VAL A 21 10.76 -8.57 1.83
C VAL A 21 9.75 -9.57 1.26
N LEU A 22 9.30 -9.38 0.02
CA LEU A 22 8.40 -10.33 -0.65
C LEU A 22 9.11 -11.67 -0.94
N ASP A 23 10.38 -11.65 -1.32
CA ASP A 23 11.18 -12.84 -1.53
C ASP A 23 11.33 -13.63 -0.23
N GLN A 24 11.63 -12.95 0.89
CA GLN A 24 11.66 -13.57 2.22
C GLN A 24 10.30 -14.17 2.60
N LEU A 25 9.21 -13.44 2.41
CA LEU A 25 7.86 -13.95 2.65
C LEU A 25 7.61 -15.24 1.86
N THR A 26 7.98 -15.28 0.58
CA THR A 26 7.74 -16.46 -0.27
C THR A 26 8.63 -17.65 0.07
N ALA A 27 9.81 -17.42 0.68
CA ALA A 27 10.61 -18.51 1.23
C ALA A 27 9.91 -19.19 2.42
N GLU A 28 9.07 -18.46 3.15
CA GLU A 28 8.32 -18.97 4.30
C GLU A 28 6.98 -19.60 3.89
N VAL A 29 6.21 -18.95 3.00
CA VAL A 29 4.83 -19.37 2.68
C VAL A 29 4.67 -20.04 1.32
N GLY A 30 5.71 -20.02 0.48
CA GLY A 30 5.67 -20.48 -0.91
C GLY A 30 5.00 -19.49 -1.87
N TYR A 31 5.18 -19.73 -3.18
CA TYR A 31 4.56 -18.92 -4.24
C TYR A 31 3.11 -19.31 -4.53
N ALA A 32 2.84 -20.62 -4.57
CA ALA A 32 1.56 -21.14 -5.03
C ALA A 32 0.43 -20.78 -4.06
N GLY A 33 -0.54 -19.99 -4.52
CA GLY A 33 -1.66 -19.55 -3.71
C GLY A 33 -1.34 -18.43 -2.72
N LEU A 34 -0.24 -17.69 -2.96
CA LEU A 34 0.02 -16.40 -2.33
C LEU A 34 -0.80 -15.30 -3.03
N THR A 35 -1.64 -14.60 -2.28
CA THR A 35 -2.41 -13.44 -2.75
C THR A 35 -1.87 -12.17 -2.09
N LEU A 36 -1.32 -11.25 -2.89
CA LEU A 36 -0.90 -9.94 -2.42
C LEU A 36 -1.99 -8.91 -2.72
N VAL A 37 -2.45 -8.23 -1.67
CA VAL A 37 -3.56 -7.28 -1.71
C VAL A 37 -3.03 -5.89 -1.43
N ASP A 38 -3.34 -4.89 -2.26
CA ASP A 38 -2.85 -3.52 -2.06
C ASP A 38 -3.82 -2.43 -2.52
N GLY A 39 -3.39 -1.18 -2.39
CA GLY A 39 -4.17 0.01 -2.71
C GLY A 39 -4.09 0.51 -4.15
N ALA A 40 -3.35 -0.18 -5.01
CA ALA A 40 -3.10 0.19 -6.39
C ALA A 40 -2.57 1.62 -6.59
N CYS A 41 -1.78 2.15 -5.66
CA CYS A 41 -1.07 3.41 -5.89
C CYS A 41 -0.17 3.28 -7.14
N PRO A 42 -0.23 4.22 -8.10
CA PRO A 42 0.52 4.10 -9.35
C PRO A 42 2.04 4.26 -9.17
N ASP A 43 2.47 4.71 -8.00
CA ASP A 43 3.86 4.93 -7.61
C ASP A 43 4.14 4.26 -6.25
N GLY A 44 5.41 4.08 -5.92
CA GLY A 44 5.85 3.60 -4.61
C GLY A 44 5.59 2.11 -4.39
N THR A 45 5.22 1.75 -3.15
CA THR A 45 5.16 0.35 -2.71
C THR A 45 4.19 -0.49 -3.54
N ASP A 46 2.96 -0.01 -3.75
CA ASP A 46 1.92 -0.74 -4.49
C ASP A 46 2.35 -0.98 -5.95
N LEU A 47 3.06 -0.02 -6.58
CA LEU A 47 3.66 -0.24 -7.91
C LEU A 47 4.71 -1.35 -7.87
N HIS A 48 5.59 -1.34 -6.88
CA HIS A 48 6.65 -2.35 -6.76
C HIS A 48 6.08 -3.75 -6.47
N THR A 49 5.03 -3.84 -5.66
CA THR A 49 4.26 -5.07 -5.42
C THR A 49 3.63 -5.58 -6.70
N LYS A 50 2.94 -4.72 -7.46
CA LYS A 50 2.38 -5.05 -8.77
C LYS A 50 3.42 -5.66 -9.71
N LEU A 51 4.58 -4.99 -9.86
CA LEU A 51 5.65 -5.46 -10.74
C LEU A 51 6.24 -6.81 -10.27
N TRP A 52 6.40 -6.99 -8.96
CA TRP A 52 6.86 -8.25 -8.40
C TRP A 52 5.86 -9.39 -8.71
N CYS A 53 4.57 -9.17 -8.48
CA CYS A 53 3.53 -10.16 -8.79
C CYS A 53 3.50 -10.52 -10.28
N GLN A 54 3.68 -9.54 -11.17
CA GLN A 54 3.73 -9.79 -12.62
C GLN A 54 4.87 -10.73 -12.99
N GLY A 55 6.05 -10.56 -12.39
CA GLY A 55 7.21 -11.44 -12.58
C GLY A 55 6.96 -12.88 -12.09
N HIS A 56 6.20 -13.04 -11.01
CA HIS A 56 5.99 -14.34 -10.33
C HIS A 56 4.63 -14.98 -10.63
N ARG A 57 3.83 -14.41 -11.54
CA ARG A 57 2.50 -14.93 -11.91
C ARG A 57 2.54 -16.40 -12.36
N HIS A 58 3.59 -16.78 -13.09
CA HIS A 58 3.78 -18.15 -13.58
C HIS A 58 4.03 -19.18 -12.46
N LEU A 59 4.36 -18.72 -11.25
CA LEU A 59 4.54 -19.54 -10.05
C LEU A 59 3.26 -19.63 -9.19
N GLY A 60 2.15 -19.03 -9.65
CA GLY A 60 0.86 -19.08 -8.94
C GLY A 60 0.62 -17.94 -7.95
N VAL A 61 1.40 -16.86 -8.00
CA VAL A 61 1.15 -15.63 -7.24
C VAL A 61 -0.02 -14.85 -7.84
N ILE A 62 -0.90 -14.34 -6.98
CA ILE A 62 -2.08 -13.53 -7.34
C ILE A 62 -1.89 -12.10 -6.83
N HIS A 63 -2.17 -11.11 -7.68
CA HIS A 63 -2.24 -9.70 -7.31
C HIS A 63 -3.69 -9.24 -7.27
N GLU A 64 -4.11 -8.68 -6.14
CA GLU A 64 -5.47 -8.16 -5.91
C GLU A 64 -5.43 -6.65 -5.58
N PRO A 65 -5.41 -5.77 -6.58
CA PRO A 65 -5.37 -4.33 -6.39
C PRO A 65 -6.75 -3.74 -6.08
N HIS A 66 -6.81 -2.81 -5.10
CA HIS A 66 -8.02 -2.05 -4.76
C HIS A 66 -7.78 -0.53 -4.83
N PRO A 67 -7.91 0.10 -6.01
CA PRO A 67 -7.76 1.54 -6.13
C PRO A 67 -8.86 2.29 -5.36
N ALA A 68 -8.50 3.43 -4.77
CA ALA A 68 -9.49 4.31 -4.15
C ALA A 68 -10.31 5.05 -5.21
N ASN A 69 -11.63 5.15 -5.00
CA ASN A 69 -12.51 5.95 -5.85
C ASN A 69 -12.44 7.43 -5.43
N TRP A 70 -11.46 8.15 -5.96
CA TRP A 70 -11.16 9.54 -5.61
C TRP A 70 -12.22 10.55 -6.03
N ASP A 71 -12.99 10.24 -7.09
CA ASP A 71 -14.00 11.15 -7.62
C ASP A 71 -15.28 11.16 -6.78
N SER A 72 -15.54 10.10 -6.00
CA SER A 72 -16.81 9.89 -5.30
C SER A 72 -16.74 10.14 -3.80
N CYS A 73 -17.66 10.96 -3.28
CA CYS A 73 -17.92 11.04 -1.83
C CYS A 73 -18.80 9.85 -1.39
N ALA A 74 -18.60 9.38 -0.16
CA ALA A 74 -19.56 8.48 0.50
C ALA A 74 -20.68 9.28 1.16
N TRP A 75 -21.78 8.59 1.49
CA TRP A 75 -22.94 9.16 2.18
C TRP A 75 -22.59 9.74 3.56
N ASP A 76 -21.57 9.20 4.22
CA ASP A 76 -21.06 9.60 5.53
C ASP A 76 -19.87 10.58 5.47
N CYS A 77 -19.59 11.15 4.30
CA CYS A 77 -18.56 12.18 4.19
C CYS A 77 -18.93 13.43 5.02
N PRO A 78 -17.92 14.20 5.48
CA PRO A 78 -18.18 15.46 6.16
C PRO A 78 -19.12 16.32 5.33
N GLN A 79 -20.16 16.85 5.98
CA GLN A 79 -21.14 17.74 5.35
C GLN A 79 -20.54 19.11 5.00
N THR A 80 -19.30 19.37 5.41
CA THR A 80 -18.51 20.55 5.05
C THR A 80 -17.90 20.40 3.65
N LEU A 81 -17.50 21.53 3.06
CA LEU A 81 -16.71 21.55 1.83
C LEU A 81 -15.32 20.94 2.10
N HIS A 82 -15.19 19.63 1.87
CA HIS A 82 -14.00 18.85 2.22
C HIS A 82 -13.19 18.37 1.01
N ARG A 83 -13.77 18.45 -0.20
CA ARG A 83 -13.09 18.05 -1.44
C ARG A 83 -11.86 18.94 -1.67
N ARG A 84 -10.81 18.36 -2.25
CA ARG A 84 -9.52 19.03 -2.45
C ARG A 84 -9.20 19.09 -3.92
N TRP A 85 -8.80 20.27 -4.40
CA TRP A 85 -8.31 20.43 -5.76
C TRP A 85 -7.00 19.66 -5.97
N LYS A 86 -6.92 18.96 -7.11
CA LYS A 86 -5.71 18.27 -7.52
C LYS A 86 -4.62 19.30 -7.82
N ARG A 87 -3.39 18.97 -7.46
CA ARG A 87 -2.23 19.74 -7.88
C ARG A 87 -1.93 19.43 -9.35
N THR A 88 -1.29 20.35 -10.05
CA THR A 88 -0.77 20.07 -11.40
C THR A 88 0.11 18.83 -11.38
N GLY A 89 -0.21 17.84 -12.21
CA GLY A 89 0.53 16.58 -12.29
C GLY A 89 0.28 15.60 -11.14
N ASP A 90 -0.80 15.75 -10.36
CA ASP A 90 -1.15 14.80 -9.30
C ASP A 90 -1.49 13.42 -9.86
N ARG A 91 -0.54 12.47 -9.71
CA ARG A 91 -0.73 11.07 -10.10
C ARG A 91 -1.31 10.21 -8.99
N HIS A 92 -1.36 10.68 -7.75
CA HIS A 92 -1.71 9.87 -6.58
C HIS A 92 -3.22 9.79 -6.32
N HIS A 93 -3.98 10.68 -6.93
CA HIS A 93 -5.44 10.69 -6.88
C HIS A 93 -6.02 10.51 -8.29
N PRO A 94 -5.77 9.34 -8.93
CA PRO A 94 -6.27 9.07 -10.27
C PRO A 94 -7.81 9.16 -10.30
N GLY A 95 -8.34 10.02 -11.16
CA GLY A 95 -9.76 10.31 -11.29
C GLY A 95 -9.98 11.40 -12.34
N ILE A 96 -11.19 11.53 -12.83
CA ILE A 96 -11.56 12.41 -13.96
C ILE A 96 -11.77 13.85 -13.46
N LEU A 97 -12.27 14.02 -12.24
CA LEU A 97 -12.63 15.34 -11.71
C LEU A 97 -11.39 16.17 -11.37
N PRO A 98 -11.47 17.52 -11.40
CA PRO A 98 -10.34 18.38 -11.06
C PRO A 98 -10.07 18.44 -9.54
N ASP A 99 -11.00 17.93 -8.73
CA ASP A 99 -10.87 17.76 -7.29
C ASP A 99 -11.02 16.28 -6.90
N TYR A 100 -10.79 15.96 -5.63
CA TYR A 100 -10.94 14.61 -5.09
C TYR A 100 -11.50 14.60 -3.67
N CYS A 101 -12.11 13.49 -3.30
CA CYS A 101 -12.56 13.23 -1.94
C CYS A 101 -11.39 12.70 -1.07
N PRO A 102 -10.90 13.45 -0.06
CA PRO A 102 -9.80 13.00 0.79
C PRO A 102 -10.14 11.78 1.66
N THR A 103 -11.43 11.43 1.83
CA THR A 103 -11.84 10.24 2.59
C THR A 103 -11.73 8.96 1.77
N ALA A 104 -11.63 9.04 0.43
CA ALA A 104 -11.61 7.86 -0.44
C ALA A 104 -10.45 6.90 -0.12
N GLY A 105 -9.26 7.43 0.17
CA GLY A 105 -8.10 6.64 0.59
C GLY A 105 -8.35 5.88 1.91
N PRO A 106 -8.67 6.58 3.02
CA PRO A 106 -9.02 5.93 4.29
C PRO A 106 -10.18 4.93 4.18
N ARG A 107 -11.24 5.23 3.43
CA ARG A 107 -12.35 4.29 3.19
C ARG A 107 -11.86 3.02 2.49
N ARG A 108 -11.02 3.16 1.46
CA ARG A 108 -10.39 2.02 0.79
C ARG A 108 -9.48 1.23 1.74
N ASN A 109 -8.72 1.88 2.61
CA ASN A 109 -7.90 1.16 3.60
C ASN A 109 -8.76 0.32 4.54
N ALA A 110 -9.90 0.85 5.00
CA ALA A 110 -10.85 0.10 5.81
C ALA A 110 -11.43 -1.09 5.05
N LEU A 111 -11.75 -0.92 3.76
CA LEU A 111 -12.16 -2.02 2.88
C LEU A 111 -11.07 -3.11 2.81
N LEU A 112 -9.81 -2.74 2.54
CA LEU A 112 -8.72 -3.70 2.43
C LEU A 112 -8.56 -4.55 3.69
N VAL A 113 -8.63 -3.92 4.86
CA VAL A 113 -8.57 -4.61 6.15
C VAL A 113 -9.81 -5.49 6.36
N GLY A 114 -10.99 -5.00 6.00
CA GLY A 114 -12.25 -5.74 6.11
C GLY A 114 -12.34 -6.98 5.21
N LEU A 115 -11.61 -7.01 4.09
CA LEU A 115 -11.47 -8.22 3.26
C LEU A 115 -10.67 -9.34 3.94
N GLY A 116 -9.99 -9.04 5.05
CA GLY A 116 -9.15 -9.97 5.79
C GLY A 116 -7.77 -10.17 5.14
N ALA A 117 -6.79 -10.47 5.97
CA ALA A 117 -5.45 -10.90 5.58
C ALA A 117 -4.81 -11.68 6.74
N ASP A 118 -3.89 -12.59 6.41
CA ASP A 118 -3.11 -13.36 7.40
C ASP A 118 -1.97 -12.50 7.97
N LEU A 119 -1.49 -11.54 7.19
CA LEU A 119 -0.39 -10.64 7.53
C LEU A 119 -0.54 -9.30 6.81
N CYS A 120 -0.14 -8.22 7.46
CA CYS A 120 0.01 -6.90 6.86
C CYS A 120 1.49 -6.48 6.85
N LEU A 121 2.06 -6.32 5.65
CA LEU A 121 3.38 -5.74 5.43
C LEU A 121 3.27 -4.23 5.21
N GLY A 122 3.80 -3.45 6.16
CA GLY A 122 3.77 -1.99 6.15
C GLY A 122 5.13 -1.38 5.84
N PHE A 123 5.19 -0.52 4.82
CA PHE A 123 6.41 0.18 4.37
C PHE A 123 6.30 1.71 4.53
N PRO A 124 6.21 2.24 5.76
CA PRO A 124 6.15 3.68 5.97
C PRO A 124 7.51 4.33 5.68
N VAL A 125 7.48 5.51 5.06
CA VAL A 125 8.67 6.35 4.83
C VAL A 125 8.48 7.70 5.51
N GLY A 126 9.39 8.03 6.43
CA GLY A 126 9.37 9.29 7.17
C GLY A 126 8.07 9.51 7.98
N PRO A 127 7.86 10.75 8.47
CA PRO A 127 6.70 11.09 9.29
C PRO A 127 5.41 11.26 8.47
N THR A 128 5.50 11.49 7.15
CA THR A 128 4.37 11.90 6.29
C THR A 128 3.60 10.75 5.64
N SER A 129 3.95 9.50 5.91
CA SER A 129 3.25 8.31 5.41
C SER A 129 1.91 8.04 6.11
N TYR A 130 1.04 9.06 6.18
CA TYR A 130 -0.23 9.00 6.91
C TYR A 130 -1.16 7.90 6.39
N GLY A 131 -1.25 7.72 5.06
CA GLY A 131 -2.10 6.68 4.46
C GLY A 131 -1.65 5.27 4.86
N THR A 132 -0.34 5.00 4.81
CA THR A 132 0.26 3.73 5.24
C THR A 132 0.04 3.48 6.71
N ARG A 133 0.34 4.48 7.56
CA ARG A 133 0.17 4.38 9.01
C ARG A 133 -1.31 4.19 9.40
N ASN A 134 -2.23 4.81 8.68
CA ASN A 134 -3.67 4.59 8.84
C ASN A 134 -4.04 3.12 8.53
N CYS A 135 -3.60 2.58 7.38
CA CYS A 135 -3.87 1.18 7.03
C CYS A 135 -3.29 0.21 8.07
N MET A 136 -2.02 0.39 8.45
CA MET A 136 -1.36 -0.42 9.50
C MET A 136 -2.06 -0.32 10.86
N ARG A 137 -2.64 0.84 11.21
CA ARG A 137 -3.41 1.00 12.44
C ARG A 137 -4.70 0.18 12.36
N LEU A 138 -5.46 0.32 11.27
CA LEU A 138 -6.70 -0.43 11.05
C LEU A 138 -6.46 -1.94 11.04
N ALA A 139 -5.37 -2.41 10.43
CA ALA A 139 -4.98 -3.82 10.43
C ALA A 139 -4.76 -4.35 11.86
N ARG A 140 -4.03 -3.61 12.71
CA ARG A 140 -3.85 -3.99 14.13
C ARG A 140 -5.16 -4.04 14.90
N GLU A 141 -6.03 -3.05 14.69
CA GLU A 141 -7.35 -2.98 15.33
C GLU A 141 -8.25 -4.16 14.92
N ALA A 142 -8.09 -4.67 13.69
CA ALA A 142 -8.78 -5.85 13.19
C ALA A 142 -8.12 -7.19 13.59
N GLY A 143 -7.05 -7.16 14.39
CA GLY A 143 -6.33 -8.37 14.82
C GLY A 143 -5.41 -8.98 13.76
N ILE A 144 -5.16 -8.29 12.63
CA ILE A 144 -4.22 -8.74 11.60
C ILE A 144 -2.80 -8.43 12.09
N PRO A 145 -1.89 -9.42 12.15
CA PRO A 145 -0.48 -9.18 12.46
C PRO A 145 0.14 -8.15 11.50
N VAL A 146 0.86 -7.16 12.04
CA VAL A 146 1.50 -6.11 11.23
C VAL A 146 3.01 -6.16 11.38
N GLN A 147 3.71 -6.45 10.28
CA GLN A 147 5.15 -6.29 10.17
C GLN A 147 5.47 -4.94 9.55
N LYS A 148 6.34 -4.17 10.21
CA LYS A 148 6.73 -2.82 9.81
C LYS A 148 8.15 -2.83 9.28
N HIS A 149 8.32 -2.40 8.04
CA HIS A 149 9.62 -2.33 7.35
C HIS A 149 9.95 -0.86 7.06
N GLU A 150 10.81 -0.27 7.89
CA GLU A 150 11.34 1.09 7.70
C GLU A 150 12.81 1.04 7.29
N ILE A 151 13.19 1.87 6.32
CA ILE A 151 14.60 2.13 6.05
C ILE A 151 15.08 3.13 7.09
N HIS A 152 15.89 2.69 8.06
CA HIS A 152 16.57 3.60 8.96
C HIS A 152 17.73 4.32 8.22
N PRO A 153 17.83 5.65 8.26
CA PRO A 153 18.87 6.42 7.55
C PRO A 153 20.30 6.21 8.09
N ARG A 154 20.60 5.14 8.84
CA ARG A 154 21.91 4.90 9.47
C ARG A 154 22.60 3.58 9.11
N VAL A 155 22.12 2.85 8.12
CA VAL A 155 22.85 1.68 7.61
C VAL A 155 22.95 1.79 6.10
N ASN A 156 23.91 2.60 5.66
CA ASN A 156 24.53 2.69 4.32
C ASN A 156 24.96 4.14 4.02
N ALA A 157 25.85 4.68 4.84
CA ALA A 157 26.83 5.60 4.29
C ALA A 157 27.93 4.72 3.67
N PRO A 158 28.24 4.80 2.36
CA PRO A 158 29.47 4.20 1.87
C PRO A 158 30.64 4.81 2.65
N ALA A 159 31.59 3.98 3.07
CA ALA A 159 32.84 4.47 3.61
C ALA A 159 33.39 5.54 2.65
N ALA A 160 33.57 6.76 3.16
CA ALA A 160 34.18 7.84 2.40
C ALA A 160 35.51 7.33 1.83
N ARG A 161 35.66 7.43 0.50
CA ARG A 161 36.93 7.22 -0.18
C ARG A 161 37.83 8.43 0.01
#